data_AF-A0A7W3XSC6-F1
#
_entry.id   AF-A0A7W3XSC6-F1
#
_cell.length_a   1.000
_cell.length_b   1.000
_cell.length_c   1.000
_cell.angle_alpha   90.00
_cell.angle_beta   90.00
_cell.angle_gamma   90.00
#
_symmetry.space_group_name_H-M   'P 1'
#
loop_
_entity.id
_entity.type
_entity.pdbx_description
1 polymer ?
#
loop_
_entity_poly.entity_id
_entity_poly.type
_entity_poly.pdbx_seq_one_letter_code
_entity_poly.pdbx_strand_id
1 'polypeptide(L)'
;MGYITYGKTRSKRGQVELVPEEERIKVMGTHEKLKTPVEHEVIMERLLKNRMLNPNSRRNIFPLSGLLYCEKCGFRMRFRVGENKKQGQHWSALCYHQYKDGSKCEQRGK
;
A
#
# COMPACT_ATOMS: atom_id res chain seq x y z
N MET A 1 15.00 -14.95 13.31
CA MET A 1 14.58 -14.70 14.71
C MET A 1 13.52 -15.71 15.11
N GLY A 2 13.93 -16.83 15.72
CA GLY A 2 13.08 -18.00 16.03
C GLY A 2 12.12 -17.80 17.20
N TYR A 3 11.49 -16.62 17.34
CA TYR A 3 10.50 -16.38 18.38
C TYR A 3 9.18 -17.05 18.03
N ILE A 4 8.57 -17.70 19.02
CA ILE A 4 7.22 -18.25 18.96
C ILE A 4 6.31 -17.32 19.76
N THR A 5 5.18 -16.93 19.16
CA THR A 5 4.21 -16.03 19.76
C THR A 5 2.87 -16.73 19.92
N TYR A 6 2.43 -16.90 21.17
CA TYR A 6 1.15 -17.50 21.54
C TYR A 6 0.16 -16.43 22.04
N GLY A 7 -1.13 -16.79 22.12
CA GLY A 7 -2.16 -15.91 22.69
C GLY A 7 -2.50 -14.69 21.83
N LYS A 8 -2.35 -14.78 20.51
CA LYS A 8 -2.61 -13.64 19.59
C LYS A 8 -4.07 -13.19 19.60
N THR A 9 -4.99 -14.12 19.87
CA THR A 9 -6.43 -13.89 19.84
C THR A 9 -7.08 -14.44 21.09
N ARG A 10 -8.11 -13.75 21.56
CA ARG A 10 -9.00 -14.21 22.63
C ARG A 10 -10.41 -14.24 22.09
N SER A 11 -11.11 -15.36 22.29
CA SER A 11 -12.53 -15.45 21.96
C SER A 11 -13.34 -15.15 23.21
N LYS A 12 -14.26 -14.19 23.12
CA LYS A 12 -15.23 -13.88 24.17
C LYS A 12 -16.62 -13.85 23.54
N ARG A 13 -17.50 -14.75 23.96
CA ARG A 13 -18.88 -14.87 23.45
C ARG A 13 -18.97 -14.98 21.91
N GLY A 14 -18.05 -15.73 21.29
CA GLY A 14 -18.03 -15.96 19.84
C GLY A 14 -17.40 -14.82 19.01
N GLN A 15 -17.05 -13.69 19.63
CA GLN A 15 -16.31 -12.62 18.97
C GLN A 15 -14.81 -12.79 19.26
N VAL A 16 -13.99 -12.73 18.20
CA VAL A 16 -12.54 -12.88 18.29
C VAL A 16 -11.89 -11.50 18.39
N GLU A 17 -11.27 -11.22 19.53
CA GLU A 17 -10.51 -10.00 19.77
C GLU A 17 -9.02 -10.27 19.62
N LEU A 18 -8.30 -9.31 19.04
CA LEU A 18 -6.83 -9.33 18.98
C LEU A 18 -6.27 -8.83 20.30
N VAL A 19 -5.47 -9.68 20.94
CA VAL A 19 -4.81 -9.35 22.21
C VAL A 19 -3.65 -8.38 21.96
N PRO A 20 -3.49 -7.31 22.76
CA PRO A 20 -2.37 -6.37 22.64
C PRO A 20 -1.02 -7.09 22.77
N GLU A 21 0.03 -6.55 22.15
CA GLU A 21 1.33 -7.25 22.04
C GLU A 21 2.01 -7.50 23.38
N GLU A 22 1.77 -6.66 24.38
CA GLU A 22 2.33 -6.77 25.73
C GLU A 22 1.82 -8.01 26.48
N GLU A 23 0.57 -8.41 26.24
CA GLU A 23 -0.05 -9.58 26.86
C GLU A 23 0.30 -10.88 26.10
N ARG A 24 0.98 -10.79 24.96
CA ARG A 24 1.34 -11.98 24.16
C ARG A 24 2.58 -12.65 24.72
N ILE A 25 2.48 -13.96 24.86
CA ILE A 25 3.60 -14.79 25.28
C ILE A 25 4.57 -14.93 24.09
N LYS A 26 5.72 -14.26 24.19
CA LYS A 26 6.80 -14.30 23.19
C LYS A 26 8.01 -15.03 23.78
N VAL A 27 8.27 -16.23 23.26
CA VAL A 27 9.35 -17.11 23.76
C VAL A 27 10.32 -17.44 22.64
N MET A 28 11.58 -17.66 22.97
CA MET A 28 12.57 -18.15 22.00
C MET A 28 12.37 -19.64 21.75
N GLY A 29 12.09 -19.99 20.51
CA GLY A 29 11.93 -21.38 20.09
C GLY A 29 13.29 -22.09 19.96
N THR A 30 13.24 -23.41 20.09
CA THR A 30 14.39 -24.32 19.97
C THR A 30 14.60 -24.83 18.53
N HIS A 31 13.79 -24.39 17.58
CA HIS A 31 13.89 -24.76 16.17
C HIS A 31 15.04 -24.02 15.46
N GLU A 32 15.46 -24.56 14.32
CA GLU A 32 16.47 -23.95 13.48
C GLU A 32 16.04 -22.54 13.02
N LYS A 33 16.95 -21.57 13.15
CA LYS A 33 16.66 -20.16 12.87
C LYS A 33 16.72 -19.90 11.37
N LEU A 34 15.55 -19.69 10.75
CA LEU A 34 15.42 -19.41 9.31
C LEU A 34 16.02 -18.08 8.82
N LYS A 35 16.26 -17.11 9.70
CA LYS A 35 16.77 -15.76 9.33
C LYS A 35 17.55 -15.12 10.46
N THR A 36 18.52 -14.29 10.11
CA THR A 36 19.30 -13.47 11.04
C THR A 36 18.47 -12.31 11.62
N PRO A 37 18.89 -11.70 12.75
CA PRO A 37 18.22 -10.51 13.28
C PRO A 37 18.28 -9.32 12.30
N VAL A 38 19.44 -9.09 11.68
CA VAL A 38 19.64 -7.99 10.72
C VAL A 38 18.71 -8.13 9.51
N GLU A 39 18.64 -9.31 8.89
CA GLU A 39 17.70 -9.55 7.78
C GLU A 39 16.24 -9.34 8.21
N HIS A 40 15.91 -9.70 9.45
CA HIS A 40 14.56 -9.50 9.94
C HIS A 40 14.20 -8.03 10.03
N GLU A 41 15.09 -7.19 10.55
CA GLU A 41 14.90 -5.74 10.65
C GLU A 41 14.72 -5.12 9.25
N VAL A 42 15.60 -5.47 8.30
CA VAL A 42 15.50 -5.04 6.90
C VAL A 42 14.15 -5.44 6.28
N ILE A 43 13.68 -6.66 6.54
CA ILE A 43 12.36 -7.11 6.06
C ILE A 43 11.24 -6.28 6.69
N MET A 44 11.31 -5.98 8.00
CA MET A 44 10.29 -5.20 8.70
C MET A 44 10.24 -3.76 8.18
N GLU A 45 11.38 -3.11 8.00
CA GLU A 45 11.48 -1.78 7.39
C GLU A 45 10.85 -1.76 5.99
N ARG A 46 11.14 -2.78 5.17
CA ARG A 46 10.55 -2.91 3.83
C ARG A 46 9.04 -3.08 3.88
N LEU A 47 8.51 -3.87 4.82
CA LEU A 47 7.07 -4.05 5.00
C LEU A 47 6.37 -2.76 5.47
N LEU A 48 7.00 -2.01 6.37
CA LEU A 48 6.48 -0.70 6.83
C LEU A 48 6.43 0.29 5.66
N LYS A 49 7.51 0.39 4.88
CA LYS A 49 7.55 1.23 3.67
C LYS A 49 6.46 0.83 2.66
N ASN A 50 6.27 -0.48 2.45
CA ASN A 50 5.25 -0.99 1.55
C ASN A 50 3.81 -0.75 2.04
N ARG A 51 3.58 -0.58 3.34
CA ARG A 51 2.27 -0.25 3.92
C ARG A 51 1.88 1.21 3.64
N MET A 52 2.86 2.11 3.64
CA MET A 52 2.62 3.54 3.35
C MET A 52 2.31 3.78 1.86
N LEU A 53 2.80 2.91 0.97
CA LEU A 53 2.59 3.03 -0.47
C LEU A 53 1.25 2.44 -0.90
N ASN A 54 0.62 3.08 -1.89
CA ASN A 54 -0.62 2.57 -2.48
C ASN A 54 -0.38 1.16 -3.08
N PRO A 55 -1.23 0.16 -2.80
CA PRO A 55 -1.11 -1.17 -3.41
C PRO A 55 -0.99 -1.16 -4.93
N ASN A 56 -1.61 -0.18 -5.59
CA ASN A 56 -1.59 -0.01 -7.03
C ASN A 56 -0.27 0.56 -7.56
N SER A 57 0.48 1.34 -6.76
CA SER A 57 1.79 1.84 -7.20
C SER A 57 2.84 0.74 -7.25
N ARG A 58 2.67 -0.31 -6.43
CA ARG A 58 3.57 -1.48 -6.41
C ARG A 58 3.46 -2.36 -7.66
N ARG A 59 2.39 -2.22 -8.45
CA ARG A 59 2.19 -3.03 -9.67
C ARG A 59 3.07 -2.54 -10.83
N ASN A 60 3.71 -1.38 -10.71
CA ASN A 60 4.61 -0.79 -11.72
C ASN A 60 4.03 -0.76 -13.15
N ILE A 61 2.70 -0.67 -13.29
CA ILE A 61 2.05 -0.65 -14.61
C ILE A 61 2.44 0.63 -15.35
N PHE A 62 2.51 1.77 -14.63
CA PHE A 62 3.02 3.04 -15.13
C PHE A 62 3.97 3.69 -14.11
N PRO A 63 4.94 4.53 -14.52
CA PRO A 63 6.02 5.03 -13.66
C PRO A 63 5.57 5.69 -12.35
N LEU A 64 4.44 6.42 -12.36
CA LEU A 64 3.91 7.11 -11.17
C LEU A 64 2.49 6.63 -10.82
N SER A 65 2.12 5.43 -11.26
CA SER A 65 0.79 4.87 -11.03
C SER A 65 0.46 4.86 -9.54
N GLY A 66 -0.68 5.45 -9.17
CA GLY A 66 -1.13 5.52 -7.77
C GLY A 66 -0.34 6.43 -6.82
N LEU A 67 0.68 7.16 -7.32
CA LEU A 67 1.42 8.17 -6.56
C LEU A 67 0.95 9.59 -6.85
N LEU A 68 0.38 9.84 -8.05
CA LEU A 68 -0.09 11.16 -8.44
C LEU A 68 -1.47 11.48 -7.86
N TYR A 69 -1.58 12.65 -7.25
CA TYR A 69 -2.81 13.21 -6.73
C TYR A 69 -3.10 14.56 -7.40
N CYS A 70 -4.38 14.86 -7.58
CA CYS A 70 -4.82 16.12 -8.13
C CYS A 70 -4.68 17.22 -7.08
N GLU A 71 -3.99 18.31 -7.44
CA GLU A 71 -3.83 19.48 -6.58
C GLU A 71 -5.18 20.10 -6.17
N LYS A 72 -6.14 20.20 -7.10
CA LYS A 72 -7.43 20.86 -6.86
C LYS A 72 -8.37 20.06 -5.95
N CYS A 73 -8.50 18.75 -6.16
CA CYS A 73 -9.48 17.94 -5.45
C CYS A 73 -8.88 16.87 -4.53
N GLY A 74 -7.56 16.72 -4.49
CA GLY A 74 -6.89 15.70 -3.68
C GLY A 74 -7.11 14.25 -4.16
N PHE A 75 -7.92 14.01 -5.19
CA PHE A 75 -8.16 12.66 -5.70
C PHE A 75 -7.00 12.15 -6.55
N ARG A 76 -6.82 10.83 -6.51
CA ARG A 76 -5.78 10.12 -7.27
C ARG A 76 -5.97 10.28 -8.78
N MET A 77 -4.90 10.65 -9.47
CA MET A 77 -4.88 10.75 -10.93
C MET A 77 -4.73 9.36 -11.58
N ARG A 78 -5.19 9.23 -12.82
CA ARG A 78 -5.06 8.00 -13.61
C ARG A 78 -4.27 8.27 -14.88
N PHE A 79 -3.44 7.31 -15.27
CA PHE A 79 -2.74 7.34 -16.54
C PHE A 79 -3.67 6.92 -17.67
N ARG A 80 -3.59 7.64 -18.79
CA ARG A 80 -4.23 7.31 -20.06
C ARG A 80 -3.15 7.23 -21.13
N VAL A 81 -3.27 6.20 -21.95
CA VAL A 81 -2.48 6.02 -23.16
C VAL A 81 -3.26 6.62 -24.32
N GLY A 82 -2.64 7.55 -25.03
CA GLY A 82 -3.14 8.05 -26.30
C GLY A 82 -2.17 7.69 -27.42
N GLU A 83 -2.69 7.55 -28.62
CA GLU A 83 -1.88 7.42 -29.83
C GLU A 83 -2.14 8.61 -30.72
N ASN A 84 -1.06 9.22 -31.22
CA ASN A 84 -1.12 10.29 -32.19
C ASN A 84 -0.33 9.86 -33.43
N LYS A 85 -0.94 9.98 -34.61
CA LYS A 85 -0.32 9.58 -35.88
C LYS A 85 1.03 10.26 -36.15
N LYS A 86 1.25 11.46 -35.59
CA LYS A 86 2.49 12.23 -35.78
C LYS A 86 3.54 12.05 -34.67
N GLN A 87 3.12 11.79 -33.43
CA GLN A 87 3.99 11.78 -32.25
C GLN A 87 4.10 10.39 -31.60
N GLY A 88 3.41 9.39 -32.12
CA GLY A 88 3.38 8.04 -31.56
C GLY A 88 2.53 7.97 -30.28
N GLN A 89 2.87 6.99 -29.44
CA GLN A 89 2.20 6.73 -28.17
C GLN A 89 2.63 7.77 -27.12
N HIS A 90 1.65 8.40 -26.46
CA HIS A 90 1.89 9.33 -25.35
C HIS A 90 1.10 8.93 -24.10
N TRP A 91 1.68 9.27 -22.96
CA TRP A 91 1.14 8.96 -21.64
C TRP A 91 0.69 10.25 -20.98
N SER A 92 -0.57 10.32 -20.56
CA SER A 92 -1.13 11.49 -19.87
C SER A 92 -1.66 11.11 -18.50
N ALA A 93 -1.32 11.87 -17.47
CA ALA A 93 -1.92 11.74 -16.15
C ALA A 93 -3.09 12.72 -16.03
N LEU A 94 -4.30 12.22 -15.79
CA LEU A 94 -5.51 13.02 -15.74
C LEU A 94 -6.28 12.79 -14.44
N CYS A 95 -6.93 13.84 -13.95
CA CYS A 95 -7.89 13.72 -12.86
C CYS A 95 -9.26 13.29 -13.41
N TYR A 96 -9.78 12.17 -12.93
CA TYR A 96 -11.10 11.64 -13.33
C TYR A 96 -12.14 11.79 -12.22
N HIS A 97 -11.87 12.60 -11.20
CA HIS A 97 -12.81 12.78 -10.10
C HIS A 97 -14.07 13.51 -10.57
N GLN A 98 -15.21 12.97 -10.18
CA GLN A 98 -16.53 13.58 -10.32
C GLN A 98 -17.04 13.88 -8.91
N TYR A 99 -17.44 15.13 -8.69
CA TYR A 99 -18.08 15.55 -7.45
C TYR A 99 -19.47 14.93 -7.35
N LYS A 100 -20.08 14.99 -6.16
CA LYS A 100 -21.43 14.45 -5.93
C LYS A 100 -22.47 15.09 -6.86
N ASP A 101 -22.24 16.33 -7.26
CA ASP A 101 -23.10 17.11 -8.17
C ASP A 101 -22.91 16.72 -9.66
N GLY A 102 -22.07 15.72 -9.95
CA GLY A 102 -21.79 15.25 -11.31
C GLY A 102 -20.77 16.10 -12.09
N SER A 103 -20.36 17.25 -11.54
CA SER A 103 -19.31 18.09 -12.13
C SER A 103 -17.94 17.39 -12.07
N LYS A 104 -17.14 17.57 -13.13
CA LYS A 104 -15.77 17.03 -13.20
C LYS A 104 -14.79 17.99 -12.55
N CYS A 105 -13.72 17.46 -11.96
CA CYS A 105 -12.61 18.29 -11.51
C CYS A 105 -12.03 19.12 -12.67
N GLU A 106 -11.84 20.40 -12.44
CA GLU A 106 -11.31 21.35 -13.41
C GLU A 106 -9.79 21.22 -13.66
N GLN A 107 -9.15 20.20 -13.10
CA GLN A 107 -7.73 19.97 -13.32
C GLN A 107 -7.52 19.50 -14.76
N ARG A 108 -6.99 20.39 -15.59
CA ARG A 108 -6.55 20.09 -16.95
C ARG A 108 -5.02 19.99 -16.95
N GLY A 109 -4.48 18.95 -17.58
CA GLY A 109 -3.05 18.88 -17.85
C GLY A 109 -2.66 20.06 -18.73
N LYS A 110 -1.58 20.76 -18.38
CA LYS A 110 -0.96 21.77 -19.26
C LYS A 110 -0.17 21.07 -20.36
#